data_AF-A0A963CUE7-F1
#
_entry.id   AF-A0A963CUE7-F1
#
_cell.length_a   1.000
_cell.length_b   1.000
_cell.length_c   1.000
_cell.angle_alpha   90.00
_cell.angle_beta   90.00
_cell.angle_gamma   90.00
#
_symmetry.space_group_name_H-M   'P 1'
#
loop_
_entity.id
_entity.type
_entity.pdbx_description
1 polymer ?
#
loop_
_entity_poly.entity_id
_entity_poly.type
_entity_poly.pdbx_seq_one_letter_code
_entity_poly.pdbx_strand_id
1 'polypeptide(L)' 'MNATSTRVVRVAHVVTWTARDGAHEQAVNARLAHLPGSVLDIAHSATMTETPEGENCQFSTLITYRRFEDPEEERDA' A
#
# COMPACT_ATOMS: atom_id res chain seq x y z
N MET A 1 -24.73 10.55 28.54
CA MET A 1 -24.10 9.44 27.80
C MET A 1 -23.64 10.05 26.48
N ASN A 2 -22.36 10.38 26.35
CA ASN A 2 -21.84 11.00 25.12
C ASN A 2 -21.42 9.87 24.17
N ALA A 3 -22.07 9.77 23.02
CA ALA A 3 -21.60 8.93 21.94
C ALA A 3 -20.34 9.60 21.37
N THR A 4 -19.16 9.05 21.65
CA THR A 4 -17.94 9.42 20.94
C THR A 4 -18.14 9.02 19.48
N SER A 5 -18.34 10.01 18.62
CA SER A 5 -18.53 9.76 17.18
C SER A 5 -17.16 9.52 16.57
N THR A 6 -16.76 8.26 16.50
CA THR A 6 -15.55 7.84 15.81
C THR A 6 -15.56 8.31 14.36
N ARG A 7 -14.60 9.17 14.00
CA ARG A 7 -14.42 9.68 12.65
C ARG A 7 -13.37 8.86 11.93
N VAL A 8 -13.81 8.18 10.87
CA VAL A 8 -12.95 7.36 10.02
C VAL A 8 -12.71 8.09 8.72
N VAL A 9 -11.45 8.36 8.40
CA VAL A 9 -11.03 8.95 7.12
C VAL A 9 -10.46 7.88 6.21
N ARG A 10 -10.65 8.07 4.91
CA ARG A 10 -10.01 7.24 3.87
C ARG A 10 -8.71 7.90 3.45
N VAL A 11 -7.61 7.17 3.59
CA VAL A 11 -6.26 7.65 3.25
C VAL A 11 -5.73 6.83 2.09
N ALA A 12 -5.11 7.51 1.12
CA ALA A 12 -4.48 6.90 -0.05
C ALA A 12 -2.97 7.20 -0.03
N HIS A 13 -2.14 6.16 -0.04
CA HIS A 13 -0.69 6.27 -0.14
C HIS A 13 -0.21 5.71 -1.47
N VAL A 14 0.62 6.48 -2.17
CA VAL A 14 1.30 6.02 -3.40
C VAL A 14 2.76 5.78 -3.07
N VAL A 15 3.25 4.57 -3.34
CA VAL A 15 4.65 4.18 -3.17
C VAL A 15 5.21 3.78 -4.53
N THR A 16 6.28 4.46 -4.96
CA THR A 16 7.00 4.16 -6.19
C THR A 16 8.38 3.60 -5.88
N TRP A 17 8.77 2.50 -6.53
CA TRP A 17 10.06 1.86 -6.33
C TRP A 17 10.56 1.22 -7.63
N THR A 18 11.86 0.95 -7.73
CA THR A 18 12.50 0.38 -8.92
C THR A 18 13.28 -0.86 -8.52
N ALA A 19 13.20 -1.94 -9.30
CA ALA A 19 14.04 -3.10 -9.16
C ALA A 19 14.77 -3.43 -10.46
N ARG A 20 15.99 -3.93 -10.31
CA ARG A 20 16.69 -4.68 -11.34
C ARG A 20 16.26 -6.14 -11.20
N ASP A 21 15.79 -6.73 -12.28
CA ASP A 21 15.23 -8.09 -12.38
C ASP A 21 13.88 -8.31 -11.66
N GLY A 22 12.89 -8.79 -12.42
CA GLY A 22 11.48 -8.94 -12.00
C GLY A 22 11.19 -9.92 -10.84
N ALA A 23 12.20 -10.62 -10.31
CA ALA A 23 12.06 -11.56 -9.19
C ALA A 23 11.51 -10.91 -7.90
N HIS A 24 11.57 -9.59 -7.79
CA HIS A 24 11.13 -8.84 -6.62
C HIS A 24 9.63 -8.50 -6.58
N GLU A 25 8.92 -8.55 -7.70
CA GLU A 25 7.49 -8.20 -7.75
C GLU A 25 6.65 -9.16 -6.91
N GLN A 26 6.84 -10.48 -7.08
CA GLN A 26 6.05 -11.49 -6.39
C GLN A 26 6.22 -11.43 -4.86
N ALA A 27 7.43 -11.13 -4.39
CA ALA A 27 7.71 -10.96 -2.97
C ALA A 27 7.04 -9.72 -2.37
N VAL A 28 6.95 -8.63 -3.14
CA VAL A 28 6.24 -7.41 -2.72
C VAL A 28 4.74 -7.63 -2.71
N ASN A 29 4.19 -8.23 -3.76
CA ASN A 29 2.76 -8.56 -3.83
C ASN A 29 2.32 -9.49 -2.68
N ALA A 30 3.15 -10.49 -2.35
CA ALA A 30 2.91 -11.35 -1.19
C ALA A 30 2.88 -10.54 0.12
N ARG A 31 3.79 -9.59 0.33
CA ARG A 31 3.78 -8.75 1.54
C ARG A 31 2.59 -7.79 1.59
N LEU A 32 2.20 -7.22 0.46
CA LEU A 32 1.04 -6.33 0.36
C LEU A 32 -0.27 -7.06 0.71
N ALA A 33 -0.41 -8.33 0.33
CA ALA A 33 -1.56 -9.16 0.69
C ALA A 33 -1.69 -9.44 2.20
N HIS A 34 -0.61 -9.27 2.97
CA HIS A 34 -0.61 -9.46 4.43
C HIS A 34 -0.80 -8.15 5.19
N LEU A 35 -1.09 -7.03 4.52
CA LEU A 35 -1.36 -5.79 5.23
C LEU A 35 -2.63 -5.93 6.09
N PRO A 36 -2.61 -5.42 7.34
CA PRO A 36 -3.68 -5.61 8.30
C PRO A 36 -5.01 -4.97 7.83
N GLY A 37 -6.12 -5.40 8.44
CA GLY A 37 -7.50 -5.17 8.00
C GLY A 37 -7.99 -3.72 7.90
N SER A 38 -7.13 -2.71 8.17
CA SER A 38 -7.41 -1.31 7.84
C SER A 38 -7.27 -1.03 6.34
N VAL A 39 -6.57 -1.87 5.58
CA VAL A 39 -6.46 -1.75 4.12
C VAL A 39 -7.78 -2.08 3.44
N LEU A 40 -8.24 -1.15 2.61
CA LEU A 40 -9.47 -1.24 1.84
C LEU A 40 -9.23 -1.70 0.40
N ASP A 41 -8.13 -1.23 -0.20
CA ASP A 41 -7.82 -1.52 -1.59
C ASP A 41 -6.33 -1.35 -1.84
N ILE A 42 -5.80 -2.17 -2.75
CA ILE A 42 -4.42 -2.10 -3.23
C ILE A 42 -4.44 -2.20 -4.75
N ALA A 43 -3.99 -1.15 -5.43
CA ALA A 43 -3.77 -1.16 -6.87
C ALA A 43 -2.26 -1.13 -7.15
N HIS A 44 -1.80 -1.98 -8.05
CA HIS A 44 -0.39 -2.11 -8.40
C HIS A 44 -0.20 -2.01 -9.90
N SER A 45 0.84 -1.29 -10.31
CA SER A 45 1.24 -1.18 -11.71
C SER A 45 2.76 -1.27 -11.83
N ALA A 46 3.21 -1.89 -12.91
CA ALA A 46 4.62 -2.03 -13.24
C ALA A 46 4.86 -1.45 -14.64
N THR A 47 5.98 -0.77 -14.82
CA THR A 47 6.49 -0.28 -16.10
C THR A 47 7.89 -0.82 -16.27
N MET A 48 8.08 -1.64 -17.31
CA MET A 48 9.39 -2.19 -17.65
C MET A 48 10.10 -1.29 -18.65
N THR A 49 11.36 -1.00 -18.40
CA THR A 49 12.25 -0.28 -19.31
C THR A 49 13.47 -1.13 -19.59
N GLU A 50 13.66 -1.51 -20.84
CA GLU A 50 14.89 -2.18 -21.28
C GLU A 50 16.02 -1.15 -21.41
N THR A 51 17.14 -1.43 -20.75
CA THR A 51 18.37 -0.62 -20.83
C THR A 51 19.53 -1.49 -21.32
N PRO A 52 20.61 -0.90 -21.87
CA PRO A 52 21.80 -1.66 -22.25
C PRO A 52 22.43 -2.45 -21.09
N GLU A 53 22.21 -2.02 -19.84
CA GLU A 53 22.67 -2.71 -18.64
C GLU A 53 21.70 -3.78 -18.10
N GLY A 54 20.52 -3.95 -18.71
CA GLY A 54 19.49 -4.93 -18.32
C GLY A 54 18.08 -4.35 -18.24
N GLU A 55 17.15 -5.15 -17.72
CA GLU A 55 15.75 -4.74 -17.51
C GLU A 55 15.61 -3.97 -16.19
N ASN A 56 14.99 -2.80 -16.25
CA ASN A 56 14.57 -2.04 -15.07
C ASN A 56 13.05 -2.05 -14.98
N CYS A 57 12.51 -2.55 -13.88
CA CYS A 57 11.09 -2.48 -13.60
C CYS A 57 10.83 -1.37 -12.57
N GLN A 58 10.05 -0.37 -12.96
CA GLN A 58 9.49 0.62 -12.06
C GLN A 58 8.09 0.19 -11.64
N PHE A 59 7.83 0.23 -10.34
CA PHE A 59 6.57 -0.17 -9.75
C PHE A 59 5.91 1.02 -9.07
N SER A 60 4.59 1.11 -9.17
CA SER A 60 3.76 2.07 -8.46
C SER A 60 2.62 1.33 -7.78
N THR A 61 2.57 1.41 -6.45
CA THR A 61 1.52 0.81 -5.62
C THR A 61 0.71 1.90 -4.95
N LEU A 62 -0.60 1.89 -5.17
CA LEU A 62 -1.59 2.67 -4.43
C LEU A 62 -2.17 1.79 -3.33
N ILE A 63 -2.07 2.23 -2.07
CA ILE A 63 -2.65 1.56 -0.91
C ILE A 63 -3.70 2.50 -0.32
N THR A 64 -4.95 2.05 -0.29
CA THR A 64 -6.04 2.79 0.34
C THR A 64 -6.40 2.11 1.65
N TYR A 65 -6.45 2.85 2.75
CA TYR A 65 -6.83 2.31 4.07
C TYR A 65 -7.72 3.27 4.85
N ARG A 66 -8.42 2.73 5.85
CA ARG A 66 -9.14 3.50 6.87
C ARG A 66 -8.17 3.91 7.96
N ARG A 67 -8.26 5.16 8.38
CA ARG A 67 -7.55 5.66 9.55
C ARG A 67 -8.56 6.36 10.46
N PHE A 68 -8.46 6.09 11.75
CA PHE A 68 -9.20 6.83 12.76
C PHE A 68 -8.54 8.20 12.94
N GLU A 69 -9.33 9.26 13.11
CA GLU A 69 -8.76 10.58 13.44
C GLU A 69 -8.00 10.54 14.77
N ASP A 70 -8.46 9.70 15.70
CA ASP A 70 -7.77 9.39 16.94
C ASP A 70 -7.05 8.03 16.83
N PRO A 71 -5.70 7.99 16.88
CA PRO A 71 -4.96 6.74 16.82
C PRO A 71 -5.17 5.82 18.04
N GLU A 72 -5.73 6.32 19.15
CA GLU A 72 -6.09 5.46 20.29
C GLU A 72 -7.35 4.63 20.00
N GLU A 73 -8.30 5.15 19.21
CA GLU A 73 -9.49 4.41 18.76
C GLU A 73 -9.15 3.26 17.80
N GLU A 74 -8.04 3.38 17.05
CA GLU A 74 -7.57 2.35 16.11
C GLU A 74 -7.00 1.10 16.81
N ARG A 75 -6.60 1.20 18.08
CA ARG A 75 -6.00 0.08 18.83
C ARG A 75 -7.04 -0.82 19.52
N ASP A 76 -8.23 -0.30 19.76
CA ASP A 76 -9.31 -0.98 20.49
C ASP A 76 -10.41 -1.56 19.57
N ALA A 77 -10.31 -1.35 18.25
CA ALA A 77 -11.28 -1.77 17.22
C ALA A 77 -10.88 -3.09 16.52
#